data_AF-A0AA36IUG4-F1
#
_entry.id   AF-A0AA36IUG4-F1
#
_cell.length_a   1.000
_cell.length_b   1.000
_cell.length_c   1.000
_cell.angle_alpha   90.00
_cell.angle_beta   90.00
_cell.angle_gamma   90.00
#
_symmetry.space_group_name_H-M   'P 1'
#
loop_
_entity.id
_entity.type
_entity.pdbx_description
1 polymer ?
#
loop_
_entity_poly.entity_id
_entity_poly.type
_entity_poly.pdbx_seq_one_letter_code
_entity_poly.pdbx_strand_id
1 'polypeptide(L)'
;MNLVELEIPTLLPHEILHAVVKAGPDQTFLGGRSRSAIAEFWAHCSTLTEWKSHPALEECSDRGRLLPFSFHIDGAEFFRNSEFMVWSVSCALAAGDVKHEVHKRVAELIAWSMKAATISVRKLLLTVANTGLQEPEPTLTGVWKAAHIKVLMWYFTEKAVEFASKTGQAPTLQGGACCIWSLQQAITVMDCADIILEQEDATMARELIMQSLQHWQGLRQSSRSKRWKLRPKHHYIEHMAFQLERTRLNARHMSCFQDESYLGCLKRLAVRCHARSVLPRVFQRLILNLALRFRDSREAKAWRAQKRSRKPCQLKLTLDVSPPP
;
A
#
# COMPACT_ATOMS: atom_id res chain seq x y z
N MET A 1 4.81 29.85 -30.89
CA MET A 1 4.83 29.25 -29.55
C MET A 1 6.29 29.03 -29.19
N ASN A 2 6.87 29.82 -28.28
CA ASN A 2 8.28 29.69 -27.94
C ASN A 2 8.47 28.43 -27.08
N LEU A 3 9.23 27.47 -27.60
CA LEU A 3 9.64 26.30 -26.83
C LEU A 3 10.76 26.74 -25.89
N VAL A 4 10.52 26.70 -24.58
CA VAL A 4 11.57 26.90 -23.58
C VAL A 4 12.16 25.53 -23.27
N GLU A 5 13.46 25.39 -23.49
CA GLU A 5 14.20 24.21 -23.05
C GLU A 5 14.30 24.24 -21.53
N LEU A 6 13.73 23.24 -20.88
CA LEU A 6 13.74 23.10 -19.42
C LEU A 6 14.74 22.00 -19.07
N GLU A 7 15.86 22.38 -18.46
CA GLU A 7 16.75 21.41 -17.83
C GLU A 7 16.06 20.84 -16.60
N ILE A 8 15.79 19.53 -16.63
CA ILE A 8 15.18 18.83 -15.52
C ILE A 8 16.31 18.14 -14.76
N PRO A 9 16.66 18.58 -13.54
CA PRO A 9 17.67 17.91 -12.74
C PRO A 9 17.22 16.48 -12.48
N THR A 10 18.04 15.52 -12.90
CA THR A 10 17.82 14.11 -12.58
C THR A 10 18.44 13.87 -11.22
N LEU A 11 17.63 13.55 -10.21
CA LEU A 11 18.14 13.15 -8.91
C LEU A 11 18.56 11.68 -8.96
N LEU A 12 19.83 11.42 -8.73
CA LEU A 12 20.36 10.09 -8.53
C LEU A 12 19.86 9.56 -7.16
N PRO A 13 19.73 8.23 -6.98
CA PRO A 13 19.23 7.66 -5.72
C PRO A 13 19.97 8.19 -4.49
N HIS A 14 21.30 8.34 -4.57
CA HIS A 14 22.10 8.88 -3.47
C HIS A 14 21.81 10.36 -3.17
N GLU A 15 21.38 11.15 -4.14
CA GLU A 15 20.99 12.55 -3.93
C GLU A 15 19.64 12.64 -3.21
N ILE A 16 18.73 11.69 -3.48
CA ILE A 16 17.48 11.56 -2.72
C ILE A 16 17.80 11.21 -1.27
N LEU A 17 18.68 10.21 -1.05
CA LEU A 17 19.13 9.85 0.30
C LEU A 17 19.79 11.04 1.00
N HIS A 18 20.67 11.78 0.31
CA HIS A 18 21.32 12.97 0.84
C HIS A 18 20.30 14.06 1.20
N ALA A 19 19.33 14.33 0.32
CA ALA A 19 18.26 15.31 0.55
C ALA A 19 17.39 14.91 1.74
N VAL A 20 17.05 13.63 1.85
CA VAL A 20 16.29 13.05 2.97
C VAL A 20 17.06 13.15 4.29
N VAL A 21 18.36 12.89 4.29
CA VAL A 21 19.23 13.10 5.47
C VAL A 21 19.30 14.58 5.84
N LYS A 22 19.49 15.46 4.86
CA LYS A 22 19.58 16.92 5.06
C LYS A 22 18.28 17.53 5.55
N ALA A 23 17.13 16.97 5.17
CA ALA A 23 15.82 17.40 5.63
C ALA A 23 15.61 17.16 7.14
N GLY A 24 16.39 16.26 7.75
CA GLY A 24 16.36 16.02 9.19
C GLY A 24 15.12 15.26 9.68
N PRO A 25 14.85 15.26 11.00
CA PRO A 25 13.78 14.47 11.62
C PRO A 25 12.38 14.99 11.34
N ASP A 26 12.22 16.27 10.95
CA ASP A 26 10.92 16.87 10.64
C ASP A 26 10.38 16.48 9.26
N GLN A 27 11.06 15.55 8.57
CA GLN A 27 10.66 15.11 7.27
C GLN A 27 9.37 14.28 7.31
N THR A 28 8.49 14.56 6.35
CA THR A 28 7.23 13.82 6.19
C THR A 28 7.42 12.37 5.76
N PHE A 29 8.64 11.98 5.37
CA PHE A 29 9.00 10.64 4.92
C PHE A 29 8.83 9.58 6.02
N LEU A 30 8.86 9.99 7.28
CA LEU A 30 8.73 9.11 8.44
C LEU A 30 7.28 8.88 8.90
N GLY A 31 6.29 9.38 8.14
CA GLY A 31 4.88 9.22 8.50
C GLY A 31 4.49 9.93 9.81
N GLY A 32 5.24 10.97 10.20
CA GLY A 32 5.02 11.69 11.46
C GLY A 32 5.47 10.94 12.72
N ARG A 33 6.25 9.85 12.59
CA ARG A 33 6.80 9.14 13.74
C ARG A 33 7.84 9.97 14.48
N SER A 34 7.79 9.90 15.81
CA SER A 34 8.81 10.51 16.66
C SER A 34 10.16 9.78 16.54
N ARG A 35 11.24 10.46 16.92
CA ARG A 35 12.58 9.84 17.00
C ARG A 35 12.62 8.65 17.95
N SER A 36 11.85 8.67 19.03
CA SER A 36 11.74 7.55 19.96
C SER A 36 11.09 6.33 19.31
N ALA A 37 10.00 6.50 18.55
CA ALA A 37 9.34 5.41 17.84
C ALA A 37 10.24 4.80 16.75
N ILE A 38 11.06 5.62 16.08
CA ILE A 38 12.06 5.15 15.11
C ILE A 38 13.14 4.33 15.82
N ALA A 39 13.65 4.83 16.95
CA ALA A 39 14.65 4.11 17.73
C ALA A 39 14.11 2.77 18.26
N GLU A 40 12.85 2.73 18.70
CA GLU A 40 12.15 1.51 19.13
C GLU A 40 12.04 0.49 17.99
N PHE A 41 11.64 0.91 16.80
CA PHE A 41 11.61 0.07 15.61
C PHE A 41 12.97 -0.59 15.33
N TRP A 42 14.05 0.19 15.34
CA TRP A 42 15.38 -0.35 15.09
C TRP A 42 15.94 -1.17 16.25
N ALA A 43 15.55 -0.84 17.49
CA ALA A 43 15.85 -1.68 18.65
C ALA A 43 15.20 -3.06 18.50
N HIS A 44 13.94 -3.12 18.09
CA HIS A 44 13.26 -4.36 17.79
C HIS A 44 13.95 -5.12 16.65
N CYS A 45 14.22 -4.49 15.51
CA CYS A 45 14.94 -5.13 14.39
C CYS A 45 16.31 -5.69 14.81
N SER A 46 17.03 -5.03 15.72
CA SER A 46 18.33 -5.53 16.19
C SER A 46 18.25 -6.84 16.98
N THR A 47 17.07 -7.22 17.46
CA THR A 47 16.84 -8.52 18.11
C THR A 47 16.64 -9.66 17.10
N LEU A 48 16.32 -9.34 15.84
CA LEU A 48 15.94 -10.29 14.81
C LEU A 48 17.17 -10.78 14.05
N THR A 49 17.22 -12.09 13.76
CA THR A 49 18.38 -12.75 13.14
C THR A 49 18.81 -12.12 11.82
N GLU A 50 17.88 -11.58 11.03
CA GLU A 50 18.14 -10.94 9.74
C GLU A 50 18.92 -9.63 9.84
N TRP A 51 18.72 -8.90 10.94
CA TRP A 51 19.19 -7.52 11.07
C TRP A 51 20.16 -7.34 12.23
N LYS A 52 20.29 -8.29 13.15
CA LYS A 52 21.15 -8.17 14.33
C LYS A 52 22.60 -7.81 14.01
N SER A 53 23.12 -8.26 12.87
CA SER A 53 24.49 -8.01 12.41
C SER A 53 24.56 -6.98 11.26
N HIS A 54 23.54 -6.15 11.11
CA HIS A 54 23.53 -5.14 10.06
C HIS A 54 24.46 -3.98 10.47
N PRO A 55 25.44 -3.58 9.64
CA PRO A 55 26.44 -2.57 10.02
C PRO A 55 25.82 -1.26 10.52
N ALA A 56 24.76 -0.79 9.85
CA ALA A 56 24.06 0.43 10.28
C ALA A 56 23.40 0.33 11.68
N LEU A 57 23.13 -0.87 12.20
CA LEU A 57 22.57 -1.07 13.54
C LEU A 57 23.65 -1.26 14.62
N GLU A 58 24.84 -1.70 14.23
CA GLU A 58 26.01 -1.85 15.09
C GLU A 58 26.75 -0.51 15.25
N GLU A 59 26.95 0.23 14.15
CA GLU A 59 27.74 1.45 14.12
C GLU A 59 26.98 2.71 14.53
N CYS A 60 25.63 2.71 14.41
CA CYS A 60 24.83 3.89 14.67
C CYS A 60 24.47 4.03 16.15
N SER A 61 25.06 5.02 16.82
CA SER A 61 24.75 5.38 18.20
C SER A 61 23.36 6.00 18.38
N ASP A 62 22.80 6.64 17.35
CA ASP A 62 21.52 7.34 17.38
C ASP A 62 20.52 6.69 16.40
N ARG A 63 19.94 5.56 16.83
CA ARG A 63 18.97 4.79 16.04
C ARG A 63 17.74 5.59 15.63
N GLY A 64 17.40 6.66 16.36
CA GLY A 64 16.29 7.56 16.04
C GLY A 64 16.54 8.43 14.80
N ARG A 65 17.74 8.38 14.19
CA ARG A 65 18.08 9.01 12.90
C ARG A 65 18.09 8.04 11.72
N LEU A 66 17.97 6.74 11.96
CA LEU A 66 17.98 5.74 10.91
C LEU A 66 16.64 5.69 10.18
N LEU A 67 16.68 5.52 8.86
CA LEU A 67 15.50 5.53 7.99
C LEU A 67 15.25 4.15 7.40
N PRO A 68 14.12 3.50 7.70
CA PRO A 68 13.82 2.17 7.17
C PRO A 68 13.26 2.28 5.76
N PHE A 69 14.17 2.40 4.79
CA PHE A 69 13.82 2.37 3.38
C PHE A 69 13.36 0.98 2.95
N SER A 70 12.27 0.94 2.18
CA SER A 70 11.84 -0.21 1.41
C SER A 70 11.96 0.13 -0.06
N PHE A 71 12.58 -0.77 -0.81
CA PHE A 71 12.68 -0.70 -2.25
C PHE A 71 11.74 -1.73 -2.84
N HIS A 72 10.81 -1.27 -3.66
CA HIS A 72 9.99 -2.14 -4.48
C HIS A 72 10.45 -2.01 -5.92
N ILE A 73 10.68 -3.15 -6.58
CA ILE A 73 11.14 -3.22 -7.97
C ILE A 73 10.24 -4.21 -8.69
N ASP A 74 9.61 -3.78 -9.77
CA ASP A 74 8.70 -4.62 -10.56
C ASP A 74 8.81 -4.34 -12.06
N GLY A 75 8.52 -5.36 -12.85
CA GLY A 75 8.43 -5.29 -14.31
C GLY A 75 7.04 -4.85 -14.74
N ALA A 76 6.95 -3.70 -15.43
CA ALA A 76 5.69 -3.15 -15.90
C ALA A 76 5.62 -3.13 -17.43
N GLU A 77 4.69 -3.92 -17.99
CA GLU A 77 4.39 -3.87 -19.42
C GLU A 77 3.46 -2.69 -19.74
N PHE A 78 4.05 -1.59 -20.23
CA PHE A 78 3.31 -0.41 -20.70
C PHE A 78 2.84 -0.56 -22.15
N PHE A 79 3.68 -1.17 -23.00
CA PHE A 79 3.37 -1.49 -24.39
C PHE A 79 3.57 -2.99 -24.62
N ARG A 80 2.86 -3.55 -25.60
CA ARG A 80 2.95 -4.97 -25.92
C ARG A 80 4.40 -5.40 -26.15
N ASN A 81 4.84 -6.43 -25.44
CA ASN A 81 6.20 -6.99 -25.49
C ASN A 81 7.30 -5.98 -25.07
N SER A 82 6.96 -4.94 -24.30
CA SER A 82 7.92 -3.97 -23.76
C SER A 82 7.74 -3.87 -22.26
N GLU A 83 8.60 -4.56 -21.52
CA GLU A 83 8.65 -4.51 -20.07
C GLU A 83 9.60 -3.39 -19.62
N PHE A 84 9.13 -2.55 -18.71
CA PHE A 84 9.89 -1.48 -18.10
C PHE A 84 10.09 -1.80 -16.63
N MET A 85 11.34 -1.77 -16.17
CA MET A 85 11.61 -1.86 -14.75
C MET A 85 11.17 -0.57 -14.07
N VAL A 86 10.29 -0.70 -13.10
CA VAL A 86 9.86 0.39 -12.24
C VAL A 86 10.33 0.09 -10.83
N TRP A 87 10.81 1.12 -10.17
CA TRP A 87 11.28 1.10 -8.81
C TRP A 87 10.53 2.18 -8.04
N SER A 88 10.15 1.86 -6.81
CA SER A 88 9.62 2.82 -5.85
C SER A 88 10.40 2.68 -4.56
N VAL A 89 10.66 3.83 -3.94
CA VAL A 89 11.26 3.91 -2.62
C VAL A 89 10.16 4.32 -1.66
N SER A 90 10.05 3.65 -0.53
CA SER A 90 9.12 4.00 0.53
C SER A 90 9.79 3.88 1.90
N CYS A 91 9.12 4.37 2.93
CA CYS A 91 9.53 4.17 4.32
C CYS A 91 8.59 3.15 4.95
N ALA A 92 9.13 2.13 5.63
CA ALA A 92 8.31 1.16 6.37
C ALA A 92 7.41 1.86 7.42
N LEU A 93 7.89 2.96 8.00
CA LEU A 93 7.19 3.75 9.01
C LEU A 93 6.10 4.68 8.43
N ALA A 94 6.11 4.94 7.12
CA ALA A 94 5.10 5.75 6.45
C ALA A 94 3.91 4.95 5.94
N ALA A 95 3.88 3.64 6.15
CA ALA A 95 2.73 2.81 5.84
C ALA A 95 1.67 2.93 6.94
N GLY A 96 0.39 2.98 6.57
CA GLY A 96 -0.74 2.98 7.51
C GLY A 96 -1.47 4.32 7.67
N ASP A 97 -0.79 5.47 7.55
CA ASP A 97 -1.46 6.77 7.72
C ASP A 97 -2.09 7.28 6.41
N VAL A 98 -3.39 7.02 6.26
CA VAL A 98 -4.20 7.39 5.09
C VAL A 98 -4.22 8.92 4.89
N LYS A 99 -3.91 9.72 5.92
CA LYS A 99 -3.96 11.18 5.86
C LYS A 99 -2.77 11.83 5.15
N HIS A 100 -1.78 11.08 4.68
CA HIS A 100 -0.55 11.62 4.07
C HIS A 100 -0.34 11.25 2.59
N GLU A 101 -1.44 11.23 1.83
CA GLU A 101 -1.47 10.94 0.38
C GLU A 101 -0.72 11.98 -0.49
N VAL A 102 -0.38 13.15 0.06
CA VAL A 102 0.44 14.19 -0.60
C VAL A 102 1.95 13.94 -0.45
N HIS A 103 2.37 13.31 0.66
CA HIS A 103 3.79 13.21 1.03
C HIS A 103 4.44 11.90 0.58
N LYS A 104 3.64 10.86 0.35
CA LYS A 104 4.10 9.54 -0.06
C LYS A 104 4.73 9.48 -1.47
N ARG A 105 4.55 10.54 -2.28
CA ARG A 105 4.90 10.52 -3.72
C ARG A 105 6.17 11.27 -4.10
N VAL A 106 6.81 11.97 -3.18
CA VAL A 106 8.16 12.54 -3.42
C VAL A 106 9.20 11.41 -3.48
N ALA A 107 8.92 10.30 -2.79
CA ALA A 107 9.69 9.07 -2.78
C ALA A 107 9.52 8.20 -4.04
N GLU A 108 8.47 8.46 -4.82
CA GLU A 108 8.11 7.71 -6.03
C GLU A 108 8.91 8.16 -7.27
N LEU A 109 9.94 9.00 -7.07
CA LEU A 109 10.66 9.67 -8.14
C LEU A 109 11.89 8.91 -8.60
N ILE A 110 11.78 7.62 -8.93
CA ILE A 110 12.80 7.03 -9.78
C ILE A 110 12.15 6.07 -10.79
N ALA A 111 12.40 6.33 -12.07
CA ALA A 111 12.14 5.39 -13.16
C ALA A 111 13.41 5.37 -14.00
N TRP A 112 14.19 4.30 -13.90
CA TRP A 112 15.33 4.04 -14.77
C TRP A 112 15.04 2.71 -15.44
N SER A 113 14.89 2.78 -16.74
CA SER A 113 14.97 1.59 -17.57
C SER A 113 16.45 1.40 -17.88
N MET A 114 17.07 0.40 -17.27
CA MET A 114 18.07 -0.34 -18.02
C MET A 114 17.30 -0.97 -19.18
N LYS A 115 17.77 -0.82 -20.42
CA LYS A 115 17.34 -1.68 -21.53
C LYS A 115 17.81 -3.11 -21.21
N ALA A 116 17.13 -3.78 -20.29
CA ALA A 116 17.29 -5.20 -20.11
C ALA A 116 16.81 -5.87 -21.40
N ALA A 117 17.57 -6.87 -21.87
CA ALA A 117 17.24 -7.65 -23.03
C ALA A 117 15.75 -8.06 -22.99
N THR A 118 15.05 -7.88 -24.10
CA THR A 118 13.63 -8.25 -24.23
C THR A 118 13.46 -9.75 -23.97
N ILE A 119 13.04 -10.12 -22.77
CA ILE A 119 12.57 -11.46 -22.45
C ILE A 119 11.07 -11.48 -22.73
N SER A 120 10.68 -12.18 -23.80
CA SER A 120 9.27 -12.35 -24.16
C SER A 120 8.67 -13.45 -23.28
N VAL A 121 7.92 -13.07 -22.25
CA VAL A 121 7.12 -13.99 -21.44
C VAL A 121 5.66 -13.93 -21.91
N ARG A 122 5.15 -15.02 -22.48
CA ARG A 122 3.72 -15.10 -22.84
C ARG A 122 2.88 -15.20 -21.57
N LYS A 123 2.20 -14.11 -21.20
CA LYS A 123 1.26 -14.09 -20.07
C LYS A 123 -0.01 -14.88 -20.43
N LEU A 124 -0.30 -15.94 -19.68
CA LEU A 124 -1.60 -16.64 -19.74
C LEU A 124 -2.67 -15.70 -19.17
N LEU A 125 -3.54 -15.18 -20.04
CA LEU A 125 -4.69 -14.38 -19.63
C LEU A 125 -5.83 -15.30 -19.18
N LEU A 126 -6.41 -14.99 -18.02
CA LEU A 126 -7.67 -15.59 -17.56
C LEU A 126 -8.81 -14.99 -18.39
N THR A 127 -9.15 -15.64 -19.50
CA THR A 127 -10.33 -15.32 -20.30
C THR A 127 -11.52 -16.14 -19.82
N VAL A 128 -12.75 -15.69 -20.10
CA VAL A 128 -13.98 -16.47 -19.86
C VAL A 128 -13.85 -17.89 -20.45
N ALA A 129 -13.28 -18.00 -21.66
CA ALA A 129 -12.98 -19.27 -22.31
C ALA A 129 -12.04 -20.20 -21.52
N ASN A 130 -11.05 -19.64 -20.81
CA ASN A 130 -10.06 -20.40 -20.03
C ASN A 130 -10.56 -20.81 -18.62
N THR A 131 -11.69 -20.25 -18.17
CA THR A 131 -12.28 -20.54 -16.85
C THR A 131 -13.42 -21.56 -16.92
N GLY A 132 -13.99 -21.78 -18.11
CA GLY A 132 -15.11 -22.70 -18.31
C GLY A 132 -16.39 -22.26 -17.58
N LEU A 133 -16.57 -20.95 -17.41
CA LEU A 133 -17.75 -20.29 -16.87
C LEU A 133 -18.57 -19.72 -18.05
N GLN A 134 -19.88 -19.97 -18.09
CA GLN A 134 -20.75 -19.64 -19.24
C GLN A 134 -21.41 -18.26 -19.16
N GLU A 135 -21.32 -17.55 -18.03
CA GLU A 135 -21.91 -16.22 -17.84
C GLU A 135 -20.85 -15.18 -17.43
N PRO A 136 -21.06 -13.88 -17.73
CA PRO A 136 -20.18 -12.84 -17.25
C PRO A 136 -20.35 -12.71 -15.73
N GLU A 137 -19.49 -13.36 -14.97
CA GLU A 137 -19.40 -13.11 -13.53
C GLU A 137 -19.20 -11.60 -13.31
N PRO A 138 -19.75 -11.04 -12.21
CA PRO A 138 -19.45 -9.68 -11.82
C PRO A 138 -17.94 -9.53 -11.67
N THR A 139 -17.32 -8.86 -12.64
CA THR A 139 -15.91 -8.53 -12.55
C THR A 139 -15.77 -7.40 -11.55
N LEU A 140 -14.95 -7.60 -10.52
CA LEU A 140 -14.42 -6.47 -9.78
C LEU A 140 -13.67 -5.61 -10.80
N THR A 141 -14.26 -4.45 -11.12
CA THR A 141 -13.67 -3.50 -12.07
C THR A 141 -12.24 -3.14 -11.64
N GLY A 142 -11.39 -2.66 -12.55
CA GLY A 142 -10.04 -2.20 -12.18
C GLY A 142 -10.01 -0.99 -11.20
N VAL A 143 -11.16 -0.59 -10.66
CA VAL A 143 -11.35 0.54 -9.73
C VAL A 143 -11.26 0.09 -8.27
N TRP A 144 -11.39 -1.22 -7.98
CA TRP A 144 -11.38 -1.74 -6.62
C TRP A 144 -9.95 -1.76 -6.05
N LYS A 145 -9.61 -0.73 -5.28
CA LYS A 145 -8.38 -0.67 -4.46
C LYS A 145 -8.44 -1.60 -3.23
N ALA A 146 -7.28 -1.91 -2.66
CA ALA A 146 -7.13 -2.74 -1.45
C ALA A 146 -8.05 -2.32 -0.28
N ALA A 147 -8.24 -1.01 -0.06
CA ALA A 147 -9.17 -0.52 0.97
C ALA A 147 -10.62 -0.96 0.73
N HIS A 148 -11.09 -0.96 -0.51
CA HIS A 148 -12.43 -1.45 -0.84
C HIS A 148 -12.52 -2.97 -0.67
N ILE A 149 -11.46 -3.70 -1.01
CA ILE A 149 -11.39 -5.16 -0.82
C ILE A 149 -11.55 -5.50 0.67
N LYS A 150 -10.95 -4.73 1.59
CA LYS A 150 -11.14 -4.94 3.04
C LYS A 150 -12.60 -4.76 3.48
N VAL A 151 -13.25 -3.68 3.04
CA VAL A 151 -14.67 -3.43 3.36
C VAL A 151 -15.58 -4.53 2.80
N LEU A 152 -15.33 -4.95 1.55
CA LEU A 152 -16.06 -6.05 0.94
C LEU A 152 -15.84 -7.37 1.68
N MET A 153 -14.60 -7.66 2.05
CA MET A 153 -14.26 -8.90 2.76
C MET A 153 -14.89 -8.93 4.15
N TRP A 154 -14.95 -7.81 4.87
CA TRP A 154 -15.72 -7.68 6.10
C TRP A 154 -17.21 -7.98 5.85
N TYR A 155 -17.83 -7.31 4.88
CA TYR A 155 -19.24 -7.54 4.53
C TYR A 155 -19.51 -9.00 4.12
N PHE A 156 -18.64 -9.59 3.29
CA PHE A 156 -18.76 -10.98 2.87
C PHE A 156 -18.55 -11.96 4.02
N THR A 157 -17.71 -11.62 5.00
CA THR A 157 -17.55 -12.41 6.21
C THR A 157 -18.84 -12.44 7.01
N GLU A 158 -19.43 -11.27 7.28
CA GLU A 158 -20.72 -11.15 7.97
C GLU A 158 -21.80 -11.98 7.26
N LYS A 159 -21.91 -11.85 5.93
CA LYS A 159 -22.90 -12.59 5.15
C LYS A 159 -22.62 -14.08 5.05
N ALA A 160 -21.36 -14.50 4.97
CA ALA A 160 -20.99 -15.91 4.96
C ALA A 160 -21.34 -16.59 6.29
N VAL A 161 -21.05 -15.93 7.41
CA VAL A 161 -21.37 -16.42 8.77
C VAL A 161 -22.89 -16.46 8.98
N GLU A 162 -23.61 -15.39 8.62
CA GLU A 162 -25.08 -15.34 8.69
C GLU A 162 -25.70 -16.49 7.88
N PHE A 163 -25.25 -16.67 6.63
CA PHE A 163 -25.77 -17.70 5.73
C PHE A 163 -25.44 -19.12 6.21
N ALA A 164 -24.21 -19.36 6.66
CA ALA A 164 -23.80 -20.66 7.20
C ALA A 164 -24.58 -21.03 8.47
N SER A 165 -24.90 -20.05 9.31
CA SER A 165 -25.71 -20.27 10.52
C SER A 165 -27.15 -20.65 10.18
N LYS A 166 -27.74 -20.05 9.14
CA LYS A 166 -29.12 -20.31 8.70
C LYS A 166 -29.28 -21.61 7.92
N THR A 167 -28.28 -22.02 7.15
CA THR A 167 -28.37 -23.17 6.24
C THR A 167 -28.04 -24.52 6.88
N GLY A 168 -27.76 -24.54 8.18
CA GLY A 168 -27.50 -25.79 8.92
C GLY A 168 -26.16 -26.44 8.57
N GLN A 169 -26.03 -27.75 8.83
CA GLN A 169 -24.78 -28.54 8.81
C GLN A 169 -24.14 -28.74 7.42
N ALA A 170 -24.41 -27.90 6.41
CA ALA A 170 -23.78 -28.01 5.11
C ALA A 170 -22.26 -27.75 5.22
N PRO A 171 -21.38 -28.79 5.19
CA PRO A 171 -20.00 -28.63 5.63
C PRO A 171 -19.19 -27.69 4.73
N THR A 172 -19.53 -27.65 3.44
CA THR A 172 -18.91 -26.73 2.46
C THR A 172 -19.20 -25.26 2.77
N LEU A 173 -20.42 -24.94 3.21
CA LEU A 173 -20.79 -23.56 3.53
C LEU A 173 -20.15 -23.12 4.83
N GLN A 174 -20.14 -24.00 5.84
CA GLN A 174 -19.46 -23.76 7.12
C GLN A 174 -17.96 -23.60 6.91
N GLY A 175 -17.30 -24.49 6.18
CA GLY A 175 -15.88 -24.38 5.87
C GLY A 175 -15.54 -23.10 5.10
N GLY A 176 -16.41 -22.70 4.15
CA GLY A 176 -16.24 -21.45 3.41
C GLY A 176 -16.36 -20.21 4.32
N ALA A 177 -17.33 -20.22 5.24
CA ALA A 177 -17.50 -19.16 6.23
C ALA A 177 -16.30 -19.08 7.19
N CYS A 178 -15.82 -20.21 7.73
CA CYS A 178 -14.63 -20.24 8.56
C CYS A 178 -13.39 -19.74 7.80
N CYS A 179 -13.21 -20.14 6.53
CA CYS A 179 -12.10 -19.70 5.70
C CYS A 179 -12.01 -18.16 5.58
N ILE A 180 -13.11 -17.50 5.22
CA ILE A 180 -13.13 -16.04 5.04
C ILE A 180 -13.09 -15.32 6.39
N TRP A 181 -13.78 -15.85 7.40
CA TRP A 181 -13.79 -15.29 8.74
C TRP A 181 -12.40 -15.27 9.36
N SER A 182 -11.66 -16.39 9.36
CA SER A 182 -10.32 -16.42 9.93
C SER A 182 -9.38 -15.42 9.22
N LEU A 183 -9.48 -15.27 7.90
CA LEU A 183 -8.67 -14.29 7.17
C LEU A 183 -9.05 -12.84 7.53
N GLN A 184 -10.33 -12.54 7.63
CA GLN A 184 -10.82 -11.22 8.03
C GLN A 184 -10.40 -10.87 9.46
N GLN A 185 -10.45 -11.83 10.38
CA GLN A 185 -10.00 -11.64 11.75
C GLN A 185 -8.49 -11.37 11.81
N ALA A 186 -7.67 -12.12 11.06
CA ALA A 186 -6.23 -11.85 10.99
C ALA A 186 -5.94 -10.42 10.49
N ILE A 187 -6.70 -9.97 9.48
CA ILE A 187 -6.57 -8.61 8.94
C ILE A 187 -7.03 -7.57 9.95
N THR A 188 -8.04 -7.87 10.75
CA THR A 188 -8.51 -6.99 11.83
C THR A 188 -7.46 -6.84 12.92
N VAL A 189 -6.84 -7.94 13.37
CA VAL A 189 -5.70 -7.91 14.32
C VAL A 189 -4.58 -7.03 13.77
N MET A 190 -4.15 -7.25 12.53
CA MET A 190 -3.12 -6.43 11.88
C MET A 190 -3.55 -4.97 11.65
N ASP A 191 -4.84 -4.69 11.51
CA ASP A 191 -5.34 -3.32 11.31
C ASP A 191 -5.43 -2.52 12.62
N CYS A 192 -5.58 -3.21 13.75
CA CYS A 192 -5.58 -2.64 15.09
C CYS A 192 -4.16 -2.48 15.68
N ALA A 193 -3.19 -3.28 15.22
CA ALA A 193 -1.81 -3.21 15.67
C ALA A 193 -0.99 -2.12 14.95
N ASP A 194 0.09 -1.69 15.60
CA ASP A 194 1.11 -0.81 15.00
C ASP A 194 2.10 -1.63 14.13
N ILE A 195 3.21 -1.01 13.71
CA ILE A 195 4.24 -1.65 12.88
C ILE A 195 4.92 -2.84 13.58
N ILE A 196 5.07 -2.79 14.91
CA ILE A 196 5.53 -3.90 15.73
C ILE A 196 4.31 -4.46 16.44
N LEU A 197 3.94 -5.71 16.16
CA LEU A 197 2.88 -6.40 16.88
C LEU A 197 3.36 -6.81 18.27
N GLU A 198 2.44 -6.91 19.21
CA GLU A 198 2.66 -7.71 20.41
C GLU A 198 2.81 -9.18 20.04
N GLN A 199 3.50 -9.97 20.88
CA GLN A 199 3.73 -11.38 20.57
C GLN A 199 2.41 -12.17 20.47
N GLU A 200 1.44 -11.84 21.32
CA GLU A 200 0.11 -12.46 21.31
C GLU A 200 -0.63 -12.16 20.01
N ASP A 201 -0.67 -10.90 19.58
CA ASP A 201 -1.27 -10.49 18.31
C ASP A 201 -0.59 -11.15 17.10
N ALA A 202 0.75 -11.26 17.12
CA ALA A 202 1.51 -11.89 16.05
C ALA A 202 1.21 -13.39 15.93
N THR A 203 1.14 -14.10 17.07
CA THR A 203 0.75 -15.52 17.12
C THR A 203 -0.70 -15.69 16.69
N MET A 204 -1.63 -14.86 17.19
CA MET A 204 -3.05 -14.91 16.83
C MET A 204 -3.25 -14.69 15.33
N ALA A 205 -2.64 -13.65 14.76
CA ALA A 205 -2.74 -13.38 13.33
C ALA A 205 -2.15 -14.53 12.49
N ARG A 206 -1.02 -15.12 12.91
CA ARG A 206 -0.44 -16.32 12.27
C ARG A 206 -1.40 -17.49 12.32
N GLU A 207 -1.99 -17.80 13.47
CA GLU A 207 -2.95 -18.91 13.62
C GLU A 207 -4.18 -18.72 12.74
N LEU A 208 -4.76 -17.51 12.74
CA LEU A 208 -5.91 -17.17 11.92
C LEU A 208 -5.61 -17.28 10.41
N ILE A 209 -4.43 -16.84 9.97
CA ILE A 209 -3.99 -17.03 8.59
C ILE A 209 -3.87 -18.54 8.27
N MET A 210 -3.23 -19.32 9.13
CA MET A 210 -3.05 -20.76 8.91
C MET A 210 -4.39 -21.51 8.91
N GLN A 211 -5.32 -21.17 9.80
CA GLN A 211 -6.68 -21.71 9.80
C GLN A 211 -7.41 -21.40 8.48
N SER A 212 -7.31 -20.17 7.98
CA SER A 212 -7.89 -19.81 6.68
C SER A 212 -7.33 -20.70 5.55
N LEU A 213 -6.02 -20.92 5.51
CA LEU A 213 -5.37 -21.78 4.52
C LEU A 213 -5.81 -23.25 4.68
N GLN A 214 -5.93 -23.75 5.90
CA GLN A 214 -6.39 -25.12 6.18
C GLN A 214 -7.85 -25.32 5.74
N HIS A 215 -8.75 -24.36 6.06
CA HIS A 215 -10.13 -24.41 5.60
C HIS A 215 -10.21 -24.37 4.07
N TRP A 216 -9.41 -23.53 3.40
CA TRP A 216 -9.35 -23.52 1.94
C TRP A 216 -8.91 -24.89 1.38
N GLN A 217 -7.85 -25.48 1.94
CA GLN A 217 -7.38 -26.80 1.53
C GLN A 217 -8.44 -27.89 1.73
N GLY A 218 -9.13 -27.88 2.87
CA GLY A 218 -10.22 -28.80 3.18
C GLY A 218 -11.39 -28.67 2.19
N LEU A 219 -11.79 -27.44 1.86
CA LEU A 219 -12.82 -27.17 0.85
C LEU A 219 -12.38 -27.63 -0.55
N ARG A 220 -11.11 -27.40 -0.90
CA ARG A 220 -10.57 -27.84 -2.17
C ARG A 220 -10.58 -29.36 -2.32
N GLN A 221 -10.39 -30.11 -1.23
CA GLN A 221 -10.41 -31.57 -1.24
C GLN A 221 -11.84 -32.14 -1.21
N SER A 222 -12.73 -31.53 -0.41
CA SER A 222 -14.08 -32.06 -0.16
C SER A 222 -15.13 -31.59 -1.16
N SER A 223 -14.98 -30.40 -1.76
CA SER A 223 -15.96 -29.83 -2.68
C SER A 223 -15.65 -30.17 -4.14
N ARG A 224 -16.70 -30.54 -4.89
CA ARG A 224 -16.66 -30.69 -6.36
C ARG A 224 -16.68 -29.36 -7.12
N SER A 225 -17.07 -28.26 -6.46
CA SER A 225 -17.15 -26.93 -7.08
C SER A 225 -15.79 -26.45 -7.60
N LYS A 226 -15.77 -25.95 -8.85
CA LYS A 226 -14.57 -25.37 -9.47
C LYS A 226 -14.04 -24.16 -8.71
N ARG A 227 -14.89 -23.45 -7.96
CA ARG A 227 -14.51 -22.25 -7.17
C ARG A 227 -13.34 -22.54 -6.22
N TRP A 228 -13.38 -23.67 -5.52
CA TRP A 228 -12.34 -24.08 -4.56
C TRP A 228 -11.12 -24.73 -5.21
N LYS A 229 -11.12 -24.88 -6.54
CA LYS A 229 -9.95 -25.33 -7.30
C LYS A 229 -8.98 -24.20 -7.61
N LEU A 230 -9.40 -22.94 -7.43
CA LEU A 230 -8.48 -21.81 -7.46
C LEU A 230 -7.43 -22.00 -6.37
N ARG A 231 -6.15 -21.86 -6.75
CA ARG A 231 -5.04 -21.92 -5.80
C ARG A 231 -4.61 -20.48 -5.51
N PRO A 232 -5.02 -19.87 -4.39
CA PRO A 232 -4.29 -18.70 -3.91
C PRO A 232 -2.81 -19.07 -3.78
N LYS A 233 -1.95 -18.05 -3.77
CA LYS A 233 -0.50 -18.16 -3.55
C LYS A 233 -0.22 -18.63 -2.10
N HIS A 234 -0.70 -19.82 -1.74
CA HIS A 234 -0.73 -20.37 -0.37
C HIS A 234 0.64 -20.30 0.28
N HIS A 235 1.67 -20.76 -0.43
CA HIS A 235 3.06 -20.73 0.04
C HIS A 235 3.50 -19.31 0.47
N TYR A 236 3.12 -18.27 -0.27
CA TYR A 236 3.49 -16.90 0.11
C TYR A 236 2.73 -16.43 1.36
N ILE A 237 1.44 -16.78 1.48
CA ILE A 237 0.62 -16.42 2.65
C ILE A 237 1.10 -17.18 3.89
N GLU A 238 1.51 -18.44 3.73
CA GLU A 238 2.09 -19.26 4.77
C GLU A 238 3.43 -18.69 5.27
N HIS A 239 4.36 -18.37 4.37
CA HIS A 239 5.60 -17.68 4.76
C HIS A 239 5.34 -16.36 5.45
N MET A 240 4.37 -15.58 4.96
CA MET A 240 3.96 -14.34 5.61
C MET A 240 3.46 -14.59 7.03
N ALA A 241 2.66 -15.63 7.27
CA ALA A 241 2.18 -15.99 8.62
C ALA A 241 3.33 -16.32 9.57
N PHE A 242 4.27 -17.17 9.13
CA PHE A 242 5.45 -17.51 9.93
C PHE A 242 6.38 -16.32 10.15
N GLN A 243 6.57 -15.47 9.14
CA GLN A 243 7.35 -14.25 9.28
C GLN A 243 6.70 -13.26 10.23
N LEU A 244 5.37 -13.13 10.20
CA LEU A 244 4.62 -12.24 11.09
C LEU A 244 4.84 -12.63 12.56
N GLU A 245 4.66 -13.91 12.91
CA GLU A 245 4.89 -14.40 14.27
C GLU A 245 6.34 -14.24 14.71
N ARG A 246 7.29 -14.62 13.85
CA ARG A 246 8.72 -14.63 14.17
C ARG A 246 9.31 -13.22 14.29
N THR A 247 8.97 -12.33 13.35
CA THR A 247 9.54 -10.98 13.30
C THR A 247 8.72 -9.97 14.07
N ARG A 248 7.45 -10.29 14.39
CA ARG A 248 6.47 -9.34 14.93
C ARG A 248 6.32 -8.06 14.08
N LEU A 249 6.77 -8.07 12.83
CA LEU A 249 6.61 -6.94 11.92
C LEU A 249 5.28 -7.05 11.19
N ASN A 250 4.48 -6.00 11.26
CA ASN A 250 3.14 -5.99 10.72
C ASN A 250 3.17 -5.93 9.19
N ALA A 251 2.73 -7.02 8.57
CA ALA A 251 2.68 -7.18 7.11
C ALA A 251 1.84 -6.10 6.42
N ARG A 252 0.87 -5.49 7.12
CA ARG A 252 0.12 -4.32 6.62
C ARG A 252 1.07 -3.19 6.21
N HIS A 253 2.09 -2.93 7.03
CA HIS A 253 3.04 -1.83 6.82
C HIS A 253 4.11 -2.15 5.77
N MET A 254 4.27 -3.43 5.43
CA MET A 254 5.22 -3.91 4.42
C MET A 254 4.56 -4.25 3.08
N SER A 255 3.25 -4.00 2.95
CA SER A 255 2.49 -4.39 1.76
C SER A 255 2.75 -3.47 0.56
N CYS A 256 2.99 -4.07 -0.60
CA CYS A 256 3.24 -3.36 -1.87
C CYS A 256 1.96 -2.83 -2.56
N PHE A 257 0.80 -2.82 -1.88
CA PHE A 257 -0.47 -2.42 -2.52
C PHE A 257 -0.44 -0.99 -3.08
N GLN A 258 0.31 -0.12 -2.42
CA GLN A 258 0.47 1.25 -2.85
C GLN A 258 1.44 1.35 -4.02
N ASP A 259 2.50 0.55 -4.02
CA ASP A 259 3.44 0.45 -5.13
C ASP A 259 2.72 -0.09 -6.39
N GLU A 260 1.86 -1.10 -6.26
CA GLU A 260 1.06 -1.62 -7.37
C GLU A 260 0.05 -0.58 -7.90
N SER A 261 -0.59 0.17 -7.00
CA SER A 261 -1.45 1.29 -7.38
C SER A 261 -0.69 2.38 -8.13
N TYR A 262 0.56 2.62 -7.73
CA TYR A 262 1.47 3.56 -8.39
C TYR A 262 1.86 3.06 -9.80
N LEU A 263 2.18 1.77 -9.96
CA LEU A 263 2.40 1.16 -11.29
C LEU A 263 1.20 1.36 -12.21
N GLY A 264 -0.02 1.18 -11.71
CA GLY A 264 -1.24 1.46 -12.47
C GLY A 264 -1.34 2.93 -12.89
N CYS A 265 -0.89 3.87 -12.05
CA CYS A 265 -0.84 5.29 -12.41
C CYS A 265 0.22 5.59 -13.47
N LEU A 266 1.43 5.04 -13.31
CA LEU A 266 2.50 5.17 -14.27
C LEU A 266 2.10 4.62 -15.62
N LYS A 267 1.47 3.43 -15.65
CA LYS A 267 0.96 2.83 -16.87
C LYS A 267 -0.03 3.76 -17.58
N ARG A 268 -0.98 4.36 -16.87
CA ARG A 268 -1.94 5.33 -17.46
C ARG A 268 -1.24 6.57 -18.06
N LEU A 269 -0.13 7.02 -17.48
CA LEU A 269 0.66 8.10 -18.04
C LEU A 269 1.47 7.64 -19.27
N ALA A 270 2.09 6.47 -19.17
CA ALA A 270 2.96 5.87 -20.17
C ALA A 270 2.23 5.55 -21.47
N VAL A 271 1.03 4.96 -21.40
CA VAL A 271 0.22 4.63 -22.59
C VAL A 271 -0.24 5.86 -23.38
N ARG A 272 -0.14 7.06 -22.79
CA ARG A 272 -0.42 8.35 -23.43
C ARG A 272 0.85 9.03 -23.98
N CYS A 273 1.96 8.31 -24.04
CA CYS A 273 3.23 8.76 -24.58
C CYS A 273 3.62 7.87 -25.75
N HIS A 274 4.39 8.41 -26.68
CA HIS A 274 4.96 7.60 -27.76
C HIS A 274 6.06 6.68 -27.18
N ALA A 275 6.13 5.42 -27.62
CA ALA A 275 7.06 4.43 -27.06
C ALA A 275 8.53 4.89 -27.05
N ARG A 276 8.98 5.55 -28.13
CA ARG A 276 10.35 6.11 -28.24
C ARG A 276 10.66 7.20 -27.19
N SER A 277 9.65 7.88 -26.67
CA SER A 277 9.81 8.99 -25.71
C SER A 277 9.05 8.75 -24.40
N VAL A 278 8.62 7.52 -24.12
CA VAL A 278 7.77 7.20 -22.97
C VAL A 278 8.44 7.60 -21.66
N LEU A 279 9.71 7.24 -21.47
CA LEU A 279 10.44 7.52 -20.24
C LEU A 279 10.56 9.03 -19.95
N PRO A 280 11.15 9.85 -20.86
CA PRO A 280 11.26 11.28 -20.59
C PRO A 280 9.90 11.97 -20.47
N ARG A 281 8.88 11.54 -21.23
CA ARG A 281 7.54 12.14 -21.15
C ARG A 281 6.78 11.76 -19.88
N VAL A 282 6.90 10.53 -19.40
CA VAL A 282 6.34 10.11 -18.11
C VAL A 282 7.01 10.90 -16.99
N PHE A 283 8.33 11.01 -17.00
CA PHE A 283 9.08 11.77 -16.00
C PHE A 283 8.68 13.26 -15.96
N GLN A 284 8.63 13.92 -17.12
CA GLN A 284 8.14 15.30 -17.25
C GLN A 284 6.73 15.46 -16.65
N ARG A 285 5.81 14.54 -16.98
CA ARG A 285 4.43 14.58 -16.48
C ARG A 285 4.35 14.36 -14.97
N LEU A 286 5.18 13.48 -14.41
CA LEU A 286 5.26 13.27 -12.97
C LEU A 286 5.75 14.52 -12.25
N ILE A 287 6.83 15.13 -12.73
CA ILE A 287 7.39 16.36 -12.15
C ILE A 287 6.39 17.51 -12.23
N LEU A 288 5.74 17.71 -13.38
CA LEU A 288 4.70 18.73 -13.51
C LEU A 288 3.54 18.47 -12.55
N ASN A 289 3.09 17.22 -12.41
CA ASN A 289 2.04 16.86 -11.46
C ASN A 289 2.46 17.15 -10.01
N LEU A 290 3.70 16.83 -9.65
CA LEU A 290 4.25 17.09 -8.32
C LEU A 290 4.39 18.58 -8.03
N ALA A 291 4.91 19.35 -8.99
CA ALA A 291 5.06 20.80 -8.89
C ALA A 291 3.70 21.49 -8.70
N LEU A 292 2.68 21.08 -9.47
CA LEU A 292 1.31 21.56 -9.32
C LEU A 292 0.76 21.26 -7.92
N ARG A 293 0.91 20.02 -7.43
CA ARG A 293 0.46 19.64 -6.07
C ARG A 293 1.16 20.42 -4.97
N PHE A 294 2.46 20.68 -5.09
CA PHE A 294 3.21 21.47 -4.12
C PHE A 294 2.76 22.93 -4.10
N ARG A 295 2.49 23.50 -5.28
CA ARG A 295 1.86 24.83 -5.37
C ARG A 295 0.50 24.82 -4.66
N ASP A 296 -0.40 23.90 -5.02
CA ASP A 296 -1.75 23.83 -4.45
C ASP A 296 -1.71 23.60 -2.92
N SER A 297 -0.75 22.81 -2.43
CA SER A 297 -0.54 22.58 -0.98
C SER A 297 -0.08 23.84 -0.24
N ARG A 298 0.79 24.65 -0.86
CA ARG A 298 1.24 25.93 -0.30
C ARG A 298 0.09 26.94 -0.26
N GLU A 299 -0.69 27.02 -1.33
CA GLU A 299 -1.88 27.87 -1.42
C GLU A 299 -2.92 27.47 -0.37
N ALA A 300 -3.18 26.17 -0.18
CA ALA A 300 -4.09 25.68 0.85
C ALA A 300 -3.60 26.01 2.27
N LYS A 301 -2.29 25.93 2.54
CA LYS A 301 -1.70 26.35 3.82
C LYS A 301 -1.84 27.86 4.05
N ALA A 302 -1.56 28.67 3.02
CA ALA A 302 -1.72 30.12 3.07
C ALA A 302 -3.18 30.52 3.35
N TRP A 303 -4.14 29.89 2.66
CA TRP A 303 -5.57 30.08 2.89
C TRP A 303 -5.99 29.73 4.34
N ARG A 304 -5.51 28.61 4.89
CA ARG A 304 -5.79 28.21 6.29
C ARG A 304 -5.18 29.20 7.30
N ALA A 305 -3.97 29.70 7.04
CA ALA A 305 -3.33 30.71 7.87
C ALA A 305 -4.13 32.03 7.86
N GLN A 306 -4.58 32.47 6.69
CA GLN A 306 -5.42 33.66 6.54
C GLN A 306 -6.78 33.50 7.25
N LYS A 307 -7.39 32.32 7.20
CA LYS A 307 -8.65 32.05 7.91
C LYS A 307 -8.47 32.07 9.44
N ARG A 308 -7.32 31.63 9.95
CA ARG A 308 -6.97 31.69 11.38
C ARG A 308 -6.66 33.11 11.87
N SER A 309 -6.11 33.97 11.00
CA SER A 309 -5.77 35.36 11.36
C SER A 309 -6.97 36.30 11.32
N ARG A 310 -8.03 35.97 10.57
CA ARG A 310 -9.31 36.67 10.69
C ARG A 310 -9.85 36.42 12.10
N LYS A 311 -9.79 37.45 12.96
CA LYS A 311 -10.48 37.44 14.26
C LYS A 311 -11.90 36.91 14.01
N PRO A 312 -12.41 35.94 14.78
CA PRO A 312 -13.79 35.53 14.66
C PRO A 312 -14.61 36.81 14.78
N CYS A 313 -15.30 37.17 13.69
CA CYS A 313 -16.23 38.28 13.72
C CYS A 313 -17.22 37.87 14.80
N GLN A 314 -17.16 38.52 15.97
CA GLN A 314 -18.18 38.32 16.98
C GLN A 314 -19.45 38.80 16.32
N LEU A 315 -20.22 37.86 15.78
CA LEU A 315 -21.55 38.13 15.28
C LEU A 315 -22.33 38.51 16.53
N LYS A 316 -22.35 39.81 16.84
CA LYS A 316 -23.19 40.37 17.88
C LYS A 316 -24.61 40.20 17.33
N LEU A 317 -25.24 39.08 17.63
CA LEU A 317 -26.67 38.88 17.48
C LEU A 317 -27.33 39.86 18.47
N THR A 318 -27.51 41.10 18.04
CA THR A 318 -28.48 41.99 18.66
C THR A 318 -29.85 41.42 18.29
N LEU A 319 -30.39 40.60 19.18
CA LEU A 319 -31.82 40.31 19.21
C LEU A 319 -32.49 41.65 19.49
N ASP A 320 -33.10 42.22 18.46
CA ASP A 320 -33.98 43.37 18.61
C ASP A 320 -35.24 42.87 19.33
N VAL A 321 -35.34 43.13 20.63
CA VAL A 321 -36.46 42.73 21.48
C VAL A 321 -37.56 43.81 21.45
N SER A 322 -37.66 44.58 20.37
CA SER A 322 -38.76 45.51 20.17
C SER A 322 -40.08 44.73 20.25
N PRO A 323 -40.99 45.08 21.19
CA PRO A 323 -42.28 44.41 21.29
C PRO A 323 -43.08 44.64 20.00
N PRO A 324 -43.85 43.65 19.54
CA PRO A 324 -44.66 43.78 18.33
C PRO A 324 -45.71 44.89 18.51
N PRO A 325 -46.06 45.59 17.42
CA PRO A 325 -47.03 46.68 17.43
C PRO A 325 -48.44 46.24 17.82
#